data_AF-Q1D7U9-F1
#
_entry.id   AF-Q1D7U9-F1
#
_cell.length_a   1.000
_cell.length_b   1.000
_cell.length_c   1.000
_cell.angle_alpha   90.00
_cell.angle_beta   90.00
_cell.angle_gamma   90.00
#
_symmetry.space_group_name_H-M   'P 1'
#
loop_
_entity.id
_entity.type
_entity.pdbx_description
1 polymer ?
#
loop_
_entity_poly.entity_id
_entity_poly.type
_entity_poly.pdbx_seq_one_letter_code
_entity_poly.pdbx_strand_id
1 'polypeptide(L)'
;MATASEASQQANRSAMDPKRLVVIFYLLVGIVLALFLERLLGLLWARFSWSDPVLIEGLDWKVSTLVSYVLAVGLAVGAYFHPRTHALSIDVASELMKVTWPTWSETKASTMAVVVASLVAAVILFCIDTAAYNLMVEWLPAMWGKL
;
A
#
# COMPACT_ATOMS: atom_id res chain seq x y z
N MET A 1 25.80 26.07 7.63
CA MET A 1 25.89 26.02 6.15
C MET A 1 24.97 24.89 5.73
N ALA A 2 23.94 25.17 4.92
CA ALA A 2 23.08 24.10 4.42
C ALA A 2 23.93 23.13 3.60
N THR A 3 23.82 21.83 3.88
CA THR A 3 24.57 20.82 3.13
C THR A 3 24.04 20.77 1.69
N ALA A 4 24.86 20.39 0.71
CA ALA A 4 24.44 20.32 -0.70
C ALA A 4 23.18 19.45 -0.94
N SER A 5 22.93 18.49 -0.03
CA SER A 5 21.69 17.70 0.02
C SER A 5 20.45 18.53 0.38
N GLU A 6 20.56 19.45 1.33
CA GLU A 6 19.45 20.32 1.73
C GLU A 6 19.11 21.33 0.63
N ALA A 7 20.11 21.87 -0.06
CA ALA A 7 19.91 22.80 -1.18
C ALA A 7 19.25 22.12 -2.40
N SER A 8 19.63 20.89 -2.72
CA SER A 8 18.99 20.11 -3.80
C SER A 8 17.58 19.66 -3.45
N GLN A 9 17.32 19.26 -2.20
CA GLN A 9 15.97 18.95 -1.72
C GLN A 9 15.06 20.19 -1.69
N GLN A 10 15.58 21.35 -1.28
CA GLN A 10 14.85 22.62 -1.30
C GLN A 10 14.49 23.03 -2.74
N ALA A 11 15.43 22.91 -3.68
CA ALA A 11 15.22 23.20 -5.09
C ALA A 11 14.23 22.23 -5.76
N ASN A 12 14.21 20.95 -5.35
CA ASN A 12 13.24 19.96 -5.84
C ASN A 12 11.83 20.22 -5.27
N ARG A 13 11.73 20.61 -3.99
CA ARG A 13 10.45 21.00 -3.35
C ARG A 13 9.83 22.25 -3.98
N SER A 14 10.65 23.22 -4.40
CA SER A 14 10.16 24.43 -5.07
C SER A 14 9.78 24.20 -6.54
N ALA A 15 10.23 23.10 -7.17
CA ALA A 15 9.87 22.74 -8.55
C ALA A 15 8.61 21.86 -8.66
N MET A 16 8.21 21.16 -7.60
CA MET A 16 7.04 20.27 -7.58
C MET A 16 5.77 21.02 -7.17
N ASP A 17 4.90 21.32 -8.14
CA ASP A 17 3.53 21.79 -7.89
C ASP A 17 2.61 20.59 -7.54
N PRO A 18 1.81 20.65 -6.46
CA PRO A 18 0.80 19.64 -6.13
C PRO A 18 -0.04 19.21 -7.34
N LYS A 19 -0.39 20.13 -8.24
CA LYS A 19 -1.17 19.81 -9.44
C LYS A 19 -0.44 18.84 -10.37
N ARG A 20 0.87 18.98 -10.54
CA ARG A 20 1.68 18.07 -11.36
C ARG A 20 1.72 16.67 -10.76
N LEU A 21 1.83 16.57 -9.44
CA LEU A 21 1.82 15.29 -8.73
C LEU A 21 0.49 14.56 -8.90
N VAL A 22 -0.63 15.29 -8.81
CA VAL A 22 -1.97 14.73 -9.01
C VAL A 22 -2.14 14.18 -10.43
N VAL A 23 -1.69 14.91 -11.45
CA VAL A 23 -1.76 14.42 -12.85
C VAL A 23 -0.93 13.15 -13.03
N ILE A 24 0.31 13.12 -12.53
CA ILE A 24 1.18 11.92 -12.58
C ILE A 24 0.50 10.75 -11.85
N PHE A 25 -0.11 11.01 -10.69
CA PHE A 25 -0.83 10.01 -9.93
C PHE A 25 -1.99 9.40 -10.75
N TYR A 26 -2.86 10.22 -11.35
CA TYR A 26 -3.96 9.71 -12.18
C TYR A 26 -3.47 8.93 -13.41
N LEU A 27 -2.34 9.31 -14.01
CA LEU A 27 -1.73 8.55 -15.11
C LEU A 27 -1.24 7.18 -14.64
N LEU A 28 -0.53 7.11 -13.52
CA LEU A 28 -0.03 5.85 -12.97
C LEU A 28 -1.17 4.93 -12.53
N VAL A 29 -2.16 5.47 -11.82
CA VAL A 29 -3.35 4.72 -11.42
C VAL A 29 -4.12 4.24 -12.66
N GLY A 30 -4.24 5.05 -13.70
CA GLY A 30 -4.86 4.65 -14.96
C GLY A 30 -4.16 3.46 -15.62
N ILE A 31 -2.82 3.44 -15.64
CA ILE A 31 -2.03 2.31 -16.16
C ILE A 31 -2.27 1.06 -15.31
N VAL A 32 -2.17 1.16 -13.99
CA VAL A 32 -2.40 0.03 -13.08
C VAL A 32 -3.83 -0.50 -13.23
N LEU A 33 -4.81 0.39 -13.30
CA LEU A 33 -6.21 0.04 -13.50
C LEU A 33 -6.43 -0.68 -14.83
N ALA A 34 -5.77 -0.23 -15.90
CA ALA A 34 -5.86 -0.87 -17.20
C ALA A 34 -5.30 -2.30 -17.20
N LEU A 35 -4.11 -2.50 -16.63
CA LEU A 35 -3.51 -3.84 -16.47
C LEU A 35 -4.39 -4.76 -15.62
N PHE A 36 -5.00 -4.22 -14.57
CA PHE A 36 -5.94 -4.95 -13.73
C PHE A 36 -7.24 -5.32 -14.47
N LEU A 37 -7.85 -4.36 -15.17
CA LEU A 37 -9.09 -4.56 -15.92
C LEU A 37 -8.90 -5.55 -17.08
N GLU A 38 -7.74 -5.56 -17.74
CA GLU A 38 -7.44 -6.56 -18.77
C GLU A 38 -7.56 -7.99 -18.21
N ARG A 39 -6.97 -8.22 -17.02
CA ARG A 39 -7.07 -9.51 -16.34
C ARG A 39 -8.49 -9.83 -15.91
N LEU A 40 -9.22 -8.84 -15.39
CA LEU A 40 -10.59 -9.00 -14.93
C LEU A 40 -11.55 -9.31 -16.09
N LEU A 41 -11.54 -8.47 -17.13
CA LEU A 41 -12.43 -8.63 -18.29
C LEU A 41 -12.10 -9.90 -19.06
N GLY A 42 -10.82 -10.28 -19.21
CA GLY A 42 -10.46 -11.56 -19.84
C GLY A 42 -11.04 -12.78 -19.11
N LEU A 43 -11.07 -12.75 -17.77
CA LEU A 43 -11.71 -13.81 -16.97
C LEU A 43 -13.23 -13.80 -17.13
N LEU A 44 -13.85 -12.62 -17.16
CA LEU A 44 -15.30 -12.49 -17.35
C LEU A 44 -15.71 -12.96 -18.74
N TRP A 45 -15.01 -12.54 -19.79
CA TRP A 45 -15.28 -12.97 -21.17
C TRP A 45 -15.21 -14.49 -21.32
N ALA A 46 -14.17 -15.11 -20.76
CA ALA A 46 -14.03 -16.56 -20.75
C ALA A 46 -15.17 -17.24 -19.98
N ARG A 47 -15.61 -16.67 -18.85
CA ARG A 47 -16.70 -17.20 -18.04
C ARG A 47 -18.05 -17.14 -18.76
N PHE A 48 -18.32 -16.07 -19.50
CA PHE A 48 -19.55 -15.90 -20.28
C PHE A 48 -19.47 -16.53 -21.68
N SER A 49 -18.34 -17.17 -22.03
CA SER A 49 -18.10 -17.77 -23.35
C SER A 49 -18.35 -16.80 -24.51
N TRP A 50 -18.05 -15.51 -24.29
CA TRP A 50 -18.12 -14.52 -25.34
C TRP A 50 -16.97 -14.71 -26.33
N SER A 51 -17.26 -14.54 -27.62
CA SER A 51 -16.27 -14.61 -28.68
C SER A 51 -15.25 -13.48 -28.51
N ASP A 52 -13.99 -13.86 -28.27
CA ASP A 52 -12.82 -12.98 -28.18
C ASP A 52 -11.93 -13.14 -29.42
N PRO A 53 -12.27 -12.52 -30.56
CA PRO A 53 -11.41 -12.55 -31.72
C PRO A 53 -10.13 -11.76 -31.44
N VAL A 54 -9.02 -12.24 -32.02
CA VAL A 54 -7.74 -11.51 -32.03
C VAL A 54 -7.86 -10.37 -33.05
N LEU A 55 -7.63 -9.14 -32.60
CA LEU A 55 -7.74 -7.92 -33.41
C LEU A 55 -6.44 -7.60 -34.16
N ILE A 56 -5.29 -7.92 -33.57
CA ILE A 56 -3.97 -7.68 -34.16
C ILE A 56 -3.20 -8.99 -34.15
N GLU A 57 -3.05 -9.60 -35.33
CA GLU A 57 -2.23 -10.79 -35.52
C GLU A 57 -0.75 -10.44 -35.21
N GLY A 58 -0.23 -10.99 -34.10
CA GLY A 58 1.15 -10.78 -33.64
C GLY A 58 1.29 -10.19 -32.22
N LEU A 59 0.24 -9.58 -31.65
CA LEU A 59 0.26 -9.03 -30.29
C LEU A 59 -0.74 -9.70 -29.32
N ASP A 60 -1.44 -10.75 -29.77
CA ASP A 60 -2.54 -11.43 -29.05
C ASP A 60 -3.59 -10.47 -28.45
N TRP A 61 -3.77 -9.30 -29.07
CA TRP A 61 -4.71 -8.29 -28.60
C TRP A 61 -6.15 -8.74 -28.88
N LYS A 62 -6.89 -9.00 -27.82
CA LYS A 62 -8.30 -9.43 -27.85
C LYS A 62 -9.25 -8.25 -27.73
N VAL A 63 -10.51 -8.47 -28.11
CA VAL A 63 -11.60 -7.49 -27.90
C VAL A 63 -11.74 -7.15 -26.40
N SER A 64 -11.69 -8.15 -25.52
CA SER A 64 -11.69 -7.95 -24.06
C SER A 64 -10.62 -6.95 -23.59
N THR A 65 -9.43 -7.03 -24.18
CA THR A 65 -8.28 -6.18 -23.86
C THR A 65 -8.53 -4.74 -24.31
N LEU A 66 -9.01 -4.52 -25.53
CA LEU A 66 -9.36 -3.18 -26.01
C LEU A 66 -10.45 -2.52 -25.13
N VAL A 67 -11.52 -3.26 -24.83
CA VAL A 67 -12.62 -2.77 -23.98
C VAL A 67 -12.10 -2.42 -22.59
N SER A 68 -11.19 -3.23 -22.04
CA SER A 68 -10.58 -2.97 -20.73
C SER A 68 -9.77 -1.67 -20.70
N TYR A 69 -8.95 -1.39 -21.72
CA TYR A 69 -8.17 -0.16 -21.82
C TYR A 69 -9.07 1.06 -22.00
N VAL A 70 -10.09 0.99 -22.86
CA VAL A 70 -11.05 2.08 -23.06
C VAL A 70 -11.81 2.38 -21.78
N LEU A 71 -12.28 1.34 -21.08
CA LEU A 71 -12.99 1.49 -19.82
C LEU A 71 -12.08 2.09 -18.74
N ALA A 72 -10.82 1.63 -18.64
CA ALA A 72 -9.86 2.17 -17.68
C ALA A 72 -9.55 3.64 -17.93
N VAL A 73 -9.32 4.04 -19.20
CA VAL A 73 -9.13 5.45 -19.58
C VAL A 73 -10.38 6.27 -19.26
N GLY A 74 -11.56 5.77 -19.61
CA GLY A 74 -12.83 6.43 -19.31
C GLY A 74 -13.05 6.65 -17.81
N LEU A 75 -12.75 5.64 -16.99
CA LEU A 75 -12.84 5.74 -15.53
C LEU A 75 -11.80 6.71 -14.94
N ALA A 76 -10.55 6.67 -15.42
CA ALA A 76 -9.50 7.56 -14.96
C ALA A 76 -9.81 9.04 -15.31
N VAL A 77 -10.26 9.28 -16.53
CA VAL A 77 -10.67 10.62 -17.00
C VAL A 77 -11.94 11.09 -16.26
N GLY A 78 -12.93 10.21 -16.08
CA GLY A 78 -14.12 10.52 -15.30
C GLY A 78 -13.80 10.87 -13.85
N ALA A 79 -12.88 10.14 -13.21
CA ALA A 79 -12.40 10.43 -11.88
C ALA A 79 -11.61 11.74 -11.80
N TYR A 80 -10.87 12.10 -12.84
CA TYR A 80 -10.15 13.37 -12.91
C TYR A 80 -11.09 14.58 -13.00
N PHE A 81 -12.18 14.49 -13.76
CA PHE A 81 -13.15 15.58 -13.90
C PHE A 81 -14.13 15.70 -12.74
N HIS A 82 -14.25 14.68 -11.90
CA HIS A 82 -15.16 14.74 -10.76
C HIS A 82 -14.59 15.69 -9.67
N PRO A 83 -15.32 16.73 -9.24
CA PRO A 83 -14.76 17.82 -8.45
C PRO A 83 -14.29 17.37 -7.06
N ARG A 84 -14.97 16.38 -6.47
CA ARG A 84 -14.60 15.86 -5.14
C ARG A 84 -13.28 15.10 -5.16
N THR A 85 -13.10 14.19 -6.11
CA THR A 85 -11.88 13.37 -6.21
C THR A 85 -10.67 14.21 -6.58
N HIS A 86 -10.84 15.17 -7.49
CA HIS A 86 -9.76 16.08 -7.87
C HIS A 86 -9.34 17.00 -6.71
N ALA A 87 -10.29 17.60 -5.99
CA ALA A 87 -9.99 18.43 -4.82
C ALA A 87 -9.26 17.63 -3.74
N LEU A 88 -9.79 16.45 -3.37
CA LEU A 88 -9.16 15.57 -2.38
C LEU A 88 -7.74 15.16 -2.78
N SER A 89 -7.51 14.90 -4.07
CA SER A 89 -6.19 14.53 -4.58
C SER A 89 -5.18 15.67 -4.42
N ILE A 90 -5.61 16.92 -4.67
CA ILE A 90 -4.78 18.11 -4.45
C ILE A 90 -4.47 18.30 -2.97
N ASP A 91 -5.47 18.17 -2.10
CA ASP A 91 -5.29 18.32 -0.65
C ASP A 91 -4.29 17.29 -0.12
N VAL A 92 -4.45 16.01 -0.49
CA VAL A 92 -3.52 14.94 -0.14
C VAL A 92 -2.11 15.20 -0.68
N ALA A 93 -1.98 15.63 -1.94
CA ALA A 93 -0.68 15.97 -2.50
C ALA A 93 -0.01 17.12 -1.74
N SER A 94 -0.78 18.13 -1.31
CA SER A 94 -0.29 19.26 -0.53
C SER A 94 0.17 18.83 0.87
N GLU A 95 -0.52 17.88 1.51
CA GLU A 95 -0.12 17.34 2.81
C GLU A 95 1.09 16.43 2.70
N LEU A 96 1.16 15.58 1.68
CA LEU A 96 2.31 14.71 1.43
C LEU A 96 3.61 15.51 1.20
N MET A 97 3.52 16.72 0.64
CA MET A 97 4.68 17.60 0.48
C MET A 97 5.19 18.18 1.81
N LYS A 98 4.36 18.23 2.84
CA LYS A 98 4.73 18.68 4.20
C LYS A 98 5.33 17.56 5.04
N VAL A 99 5.14 16.30 4.65
CA VAL A 99 5.68 15.15 5.38
C VAL A 99 7.20 15.13 5.28
N THR A 100 7.85 15.13 6.44
CA THR A 100 9.29 14.88 6.54
C THR A 100 9.52 13.38 6.56
N TRP A 101 10.07 12.84 5.47
CA TRP A 101 10.43 11.42 5.42
C TRP A 101 11.64 11.14 6.32
N PRO A 102 11.59 10.10 7.16
CA PRO A 102 12.66 9.79 8.09
C PRO A 102 13.92 9.36 7.33
N THR A 103 15.07 9.71 7.90
CA THR A 103 16.35 9.20 7.45
C THR A 103 16.52 7.74 7.88
N TRP A 104 17.40 7.01 7.20
CA TRP A 104 17.64 5.59 7.49
C TRP A 104 18.09 5.34 8.95
N SER A 105 18.85 6.29 9.51
CA SER A 105 19.24 6.27 10.94
C SER A 105 18.05 6.40 11.87
N GLU A 106 17.10 7.30 11.58
CA GLU A 106 15.88 7.48 12.37
C GLU A 106 14.97 6.26 12.25
N THR A 107 14.79 5.72 11.04
CA THR A 107 14.00 4.49 10.82
C THR A 107 14.54 3.31 11.62
N LYS A 108 15.87 3.14 11.65
CA LYS A 108 16.52 2.09 12.45
C LYS A 108 16.34 2.31 13.93
N ALA A 109 16.44 3.55 14.42
CA ALA A 109 16.21 3.87 15.82
C ALA A 109 14.77 3.55 16.25
N SER A 110 13.77 3.97 15.46
CA SER A 110 12.37 3.63 15.71
C SER A 110 12.11 2.12 15.68
N THR A 111 12.72 1.41 14.73
CA THR A 111 12.58 -0.06 14.64
C THR A 111 13.21 -0.73 15.85
N MET A 112 14.39 -0.30 16.29
CA MET A 112 15.07 -0.83 17.47
C MET A 112 14.21 -0.65 18.73
N ALA A 113 13.55 0.49 18.89
CA ALA A 113 12.66 0.73 20.02
C ALA A 113 11.51 -0.30 20.06
N VAL A 114 10.89 -0.59 18.92
CA VAL A 114 9.80 -1.58 18.82
C VAL A 114 10.32 -3.00 19.10
N VAL A 115 11.50 -3.36 18.60
CA VAL A 115 12.14 -4.66 18.87
C VAL A 115 12.38 -4.84 20.36
N VAL A 116 12.96 -3.84 21.03
CA VAL A 116 13.23 -3.91 22.47
C VAL A 116 11.93 -3.99 23.28
N ALA A 117 10.92 -3.18 22.95
CA ALA A 117 9.63 -3.22 23.62
C ALA A 117 8.96 -4.61 23.46
N SER A 118 9.00 -5.19 22.27
CA SER A 118 8.45 -6.52 21.98
C SER A 118 9.22 -7.61 22.72
N LEU A 119 10.55 -7.51 22.81
CA LEU A 119 11.38 -8.44 23.56
C LEU A 119 11.05 -8.42 25.06
N VAL A 120 10.90 -7.23 25.65
CA VAL A 120 10.51 -7.09 27.05
C VAL A 120 9.14 -7.70 27.29
N ALA A 121 8.16 -7.42 26.43
CA ALA A 121 6.84 -8.03 26.52
C ALA A 121 6.90 -9.57 26.42
N ALA A 122 7.71 -10.10 25.50
CA ALA A 122 7.90 -11.55 25.35
C ALA A 122 8.50 -12.20 26.60
N VAL A 123 9.49 -11.56 27.24
CA VAL A 123 10.08 -12.06 28.49
C VAL A 123 9.07 -12.05 29.63
N ILE A 124 8.27 -10.98 29.75
CA ILE A 124 7.22 -10.90 30.79
C ILE A 124 6.18 -12.02 30.58
N LEU A 125 5.70 -12.21 29.35
CA LEU A 125 4.75 -13.26 29.02
C LEU A 125 5.33 -14.65 29.33
N PHE A 126 6.58 -14.91 28.93
CA PHE A 126 7.26 -16.16 29.22
C PHE A 126 7.31 -16.47 30.74
N CYS A 127 7.60 -15.46 31.57
CA CYS A 127 7.59 -15.62 33.02
C CYS A 127 6.20 -15.93 33.57
N ILE A 128 5.17 -15.23 33.09
CA ILE A 128 3.77 -15.45 33.51
C ILE A 128 3.32 -16.86 33.11
N ASP A 129 3.58 -17.27 31.87
CA ASP A 129 3.19 -18.58 31.36
C ASP A 129 3.87 -19.70 32.13
N THR A 130 5.17 -19.55 32.43
CA THR A 130 5.93 -20.53 33.23
C THR A 130 5.39 -20.61 34.66
N ALA A 131 5.12 -19.47 35.29
CA ALA A 131 4.56 -19.43 36.65
C ALA A 131 3.15 -20.03 36.70
N ALA A 132 2.30 -19.70 35.72
CA ALA A 132 0.94 -20.24 35.61
C ALA A 132 0.96 -21.76 35.39
N TYR A 133 1.86 -22.27 34.55
CA TYR A 133 2.04 -23.70 34.33
C TYR A 133 2.40 -24.43 35.64
N ASN A 134 3.43 -23.96 36.35
CA ASN A 134 3.83 -24.58 37.62
C ASN A 134 2.71 -24.52 38.67
N LEU A 135 1.98 -23.41 38.76
CA LEU A 135 0.88 -23.25 39.70
C LEU A 135 -0.30 -24.17 39.37
N MET A 136 -0.80 -24.14 38.13
CA MET A 136 -2.03 -24.84 37.74
C MET A 136 -1.81 -26.33 37.48
N VAL A 137 -0.66 -26.72 36.92
CA VAL A 137 -0.41 -28.10 36.48
C VAL A 137 0.30 -28.92 37.56
N GLU A 138 1.25 -28.33 38.28
CA GLU A 138 2.03 -29.08 39.27
C GLU A 138 1.48 -28.92 40.69
N TRP A 139 1.32 -27.67 41.15
CA TRP A 139 0.97 -27.39 42.55
C TRP A 139 -0.49 -27.68 42.90
N LEU A 140 -1.43 -27.19 42.09
CA LEU A 140 -2.86 -27.30 42.38
C LEU A 140 -3.33 -28.77 42.41
N PRO A 141 -2.94 -29.65 41.45
CA PRO A 141 -3.30 -31.05 41.49
C PRO A 141 -2.56 -31.83 42.59
N ALA A 142 -1.31 -31.49 42.89
CA ALA A 142 -0.55 -32.16 43.97
C ALA A 142 -1.11 -31.87 45.36
N MET A 143 -1.65 -30.66 45.57
CA MET A 143 -2.32 -30.30 46.82
C MET A 143 -3.70 -30.94 46.93
N TRP A 144 -4.46 -31.04 45.82
CA TRP A 144 -5.78 -31.66 45.81
C TRP A 144 -5.73 -33.18 45.86
N GLY A 145 -4.70 -33.83 45.32
CA GLY A 145 -4.49 -35.27 45.42
C GLY A 145 -4.06 -35.75 46.81
N LYS A 146 -3.74 -34.83 47.73
CA LYS A 146 -3.41 -35.10 49.13
C LYS A 146 -4.57 -34.82 50.10
N LEU A 147 -5.66 -34.23 49.63
CA LEU A 147 -6.91 -33.96 50.34
C LEU A 147 -7.94 -35.06 50.01
#